data_AF-A0A496TX32-F1
#
_entry.id   AF-A0A496TX32-F1
#
_cell.length_a   1.000
_cell.length_b   1.000
_cell.length_c   1.000
_cell.angle_alpha   90.00
_cell.angle_beta   90.00
_cell.angle_gamma   90.00
#
_symmetry.space_group_name_H-M   'P 1'
#
loop_
_entity.id
_entity.type
_entity.pdbx_description
1 polymer ?
#
loop_
_entity_poly.entity_id
_entity_poly.type
_entity_poly.pdbx_seq_one_letter_code
_entity_poly.pdbx_strand_id
1 'polypeptide(L)'
;KVLRKYHPLYLNIHFNHPDEITKESSQACQLLADAGIPLGSQTVLLRGINDNAEVLAALMKKLLAIRVRPYYLFQADPVKGISHLRTSIEVGIHLIEKLRANLSGMAVPDYVVDVPGNGGKIPLLPQYLVELNEKEAVLRSYQGEIYSYPQKPDLHPSAH
;
A
#
# COMPACT_ATOMS: atom_id res chain seq x y z
N LYS A 1 -13.78 -16.19 20.52
CA LYS A 1 -13.87 -17.68 20.47
C LYS A 1 -14.78 -18.21 19.35
N VAL A 2 -15.87 -17.51 18.97
CA VAL A 2 -16.78 -17.98 17.89
C VAL A 2 -16.10 -17.96 16.52
N LEU A 3 -15.52 -16.82 16.11
CA LEU A 3 -14.94 -16.65 14.76
C LEU A 3 -13.84 -17.67 14.42
N ARG A 4 -13.00 -18.04 15.40
CA ARG A 4 -11.91 -19.03 15.23
C ARG A 4 -12.38 -20.39 14.70
N LYS A 5 -13.65 -20.76 14.90
CA LYS A 5 -14.20 -22.05 14.44
C LYS A 5 -14.45 -22.08 12.93
N TYR A 6 -14.48 -20.92 12.27
CA TYR A 6 -14.91 -20.78 10.87
C TYR A 6 -13.76 -20.37 9.95
N HIS A 7 -12.52 -20.74 10.29
CA HIS A 7 -11.38 -20.49 9.43
C HIS A 7 -11.53 -21.15 8.05
N PRO A 8 -10.98 -20.54 6.98
CA PRO A 8 -10.17 -19.32 6.99
C PRO A 8 -11.00 -18.02 7.01
N LEU A 9 -10.65 -17.09 7.90
CA LEU A 9 -11.23 -15.75 7.94
C LEU A 9 -10.13 -14.70 7.79
N TYR A 10 -10.43 -13.64 7.02
CA TYR A 10 -9.62 -12.45 6.87
C TYR A 10 -10.48 -11.24 7.19
N LEU A 11 -9.92 -10.24 7.86
CA LEU A 11 -10.65 -9.03 8.18
C LEU A 11 -9.86 -7.80 7.75
N ASN A 12 -10.52 -6.95 6.97
CA ASN A 12 -10.02 -5.62 6.65
C ASN A 12 -10.71 -4.60 7.56
N ILE A 13 -9.91 -3.74 8.17
CA ILE A 13 -10.35 -2.67 9.07
C ILE A 13 -9.88 -1.32 8.52
N HIS A 14 -10.34 -0.21 9.10
CA HIS A 14 -10.01 1.13 8.62
C HIS A 14 -9.30 1.92 9.71
N PHE A 15 -8.07 2.34 9.40
CA PHE A 15 -7.34 3.35 10.14
C PHE A 15 -6.83 4.42 9.18
N ASN A 16 -7.09 5.68 9.49
CA ASN A 16 -6.66 6.82 8.69
C ASN A 16 -5.56 7.64 9.37
N HIS A 17 -5.47 7.61 10.70
CA HIS A 17 -4.48 8.38 11.45
C HIS A 17 -3.81 7.54 12.55
N PRO A 18 -2.52 7.73 12.84
CA PRO A 18 -1.83 7.00 13.91
C PRO A 18 -2.43 7.17 15.31
N ASP A 19 -3.26 8.19 15.52
CA ASP A 19 -3.93 8.46 16.81
C ASP A 19 -5.15 7.57 17.04
N GLU A 20 -5.73 7.00 15.99
CA GLU A 20 -6.82 6.03 16.09
C GLU A 20 -6.32 4.69 16.66
N ILE A 21 -5.00 4.46 16.66
CA ILE A 21 -4.36 3.30 17.29
C ILE A 21 -4.18 3.59 18.78
N THR A 22 -5.27 3.40 19.51
CA THR A 22 -5.35 3.51 20.97
C THR A 22 -5.08 2.16 21.63
N LYS A 23 -5.08 2.14 22.97
CA LYS A 23 -4.99 0.90 23.74
C LYS A 23 -6.13 -0.05 23.41
N GLU A 24 -7.34 0.47 23.30
CA GLU A 24 -8.57 -0.28 23.06
C GLU A 24 -8.56 -0.89 21.64
N SER A 25 -8.23 -0.10 20.62
CA SER A 25 -8.19 -0.60 19.24
C SER A 25 -7.03 -1.57 19.02
N SER A 26 -5.89 -1.35 19.69
CA SER A 26 -4.77 -2.31 19.71
C SER A 26 -5.18 -3.65 20.34
N GLN A 27 -5.88 -3.63 21.48
CA GLN A 27 -6.37 -4.84 22.15
C GLN A 27 -7.37 -5.60 21.27
N ALA A 28 -8.28 -4.89 20.59
CA ALA A 28 -9.23 -5.51 19.68
C ALA A 28 -8.53 -6.22 18.51
N CYS A 29 -7.54 -5.57 17.88
CA CYS A 29 -6.74 -6.17 16.83
C CYS A 29 -5.95 -7.39 17.34
N GLN A 30 -5.37 -7.28 18.53
CA GLN A 30 -4.63 -8.37 19.16
C GLN A 30 -5.51 -9.61 19.41
N LEU A 31 -6.74 -9.44 19.90
CA LEU A 31 -7.68 -10.55 20.10
C LEU A 31 -8.05 -11.27 18.80
N LEU A 32 -8.20 -10.52 17.70
CA LEU A 32 -8.50 -11.09 16.38
C LEU A 32 -7.29 -11.82 15.80
N ALA A 33 -6.11 -11.20 15.87
CA ALA A 33 -4.86 -11.81 15.42
C ALA A 33 -4.50 -13.07 16.24
N ASP A 34 -4.72 -13.07 17.56
CA ASP A 34 -4.52 -14.24 18.44
C ASP A 34 -5.53 -15.37 18.14
N ALA A 35 -6.68 -15.03 17.57
CA ALA A 35 -7.63 -16.01 17.05
C ALA A 35 -7.18 -16.63 15.71
N GLY A 36 -6.05 -16.17 15.15
CA GLY A 36 -5.48 -16.63 13.88
C GLY A 36 -6.09 -15.95 12.65
N ILE A 37 -6.78 -14.81 12.81
CA ILE A 37 -7.42 -14.07 11.72
C ILE A 37 -6.41 -13.04 11.19
N PRO A 38 -5.95 -13.14 9.93
CA PRO A 38 -5.09 -12.11 9.35
C PRO A 38 -5.87 -10.80 9.18
N LEU A 39 -5.22 -9.70 9.57
CA LEU A 39 -5.80 -8.37 9.55
C LEU A 39 -5.12 -7.51 8.49
N GLY A 40 -5.93 -6.80 7.69
CA GLY A 40 -5.50 -5.77 6.76
C GLY A 40 -6.08 -4.41 7.13
N SER A 41 -5.37 -3.31 6.86
CA SER A 41 -5.89 -1.96 6.97
C SER A 41 -6.14 -1.37 5.59
N GLN A 42 -7.34 -0.84 5.39
CA GLN A 42 -7.76 -0.08 4.22
C GLN A 42 -7.83 1.40 4.61
N THR A 43 -6.71 2.09 4.44
CA THR A 43 -6.59 3.53 4.71
C THR A 43 -7.10 4.32 3.52
N VAL A 44 -7.77 5.44 3.75
CA VAL A 44 -8.15 6.40 2.69
C VAL A 44 -7.23 7.61 2.79
N LEU A 45 -6.69 8.05 1.66
CA LEU A 45 -5.88 9.26 1.55
C LEU A 45 -6.79 10.50 1.65
N LEU A 46 -6.64 11.24 2.74
CA LEU A 46 -7.48 12.37 3.10
C LEU A 46 -6.62 13.60 3.36
N ARG A 47 -6.94 14.68 2.65
CA ARG A 47 -6.28 15.99 2.74
C ARG A 47 -6.41 16.56 4.15
N GLY A 48 -5.30 17.01 4.72
CA GLY A 48 -5.23 17.59 6.06
C GLY A 48 -5.33 16.57 7.20
N ILE A 49 -5.38 15.27 6.89
CA ILE A 49 -5.43 14.19 7.87
C ILE A 49 -4.18 13.32 7.73
N ASN A 50 -3.98 12.72 6.56
CA ASN A 50 -2.89 11.77 6.33
C ASN A 50 -2.20 11.95 4.97
N ASP A 51 -2.37 13.11 4.32
CA ASP A 51 -1.66 13.51 3.11
C ASP A 51 -0.21 13.97 3.39
N ASN A 52 0.45 13.33 4.35
CA ASN A 52 1.82 13.59 4.77
C ASN A 52 2.58 12.26 4.94
N ALA A 53 3.81 12.20 4.45
CA ALA A 53 4.61 10.97 4.43
C ALA A 53 5.04 10.52 5.84
N GLU A 54 5.36 11.44 6.75
CA GLU A 54 5.70 11.10 8.14
C GLU A 54 4.48 10.53 8.87
N VAL A 55 3.30 11.13 8.69
CA VAL A 55 2.04 10.68 9.30
C VAL A 55 1.68 9.28 8.81
N LEU A 56 1.72 9.04 7.49
CA LEU A 56 1.47 7.71 6.93
C LEU A 56 2.54 6.71 7.39
N ALA A 57 3.82 7.08 7.39
CA ALA A 57 4.88 6.19 7.86
C ALA A 57 4.68 5.78 9.33
N ALA A 58 4.27 6.72 10.19
CA ALA A 58 3.93 6.45 11.58
C ALA A 58 2.72 5.50 11.68
N LEU A 59 1.67 5.75 10.90
CA LEU A 59 0.49 4.89 10.84
C LEU A 59 0.86 3.46 10.42
N MET A 60 1.58 3.29 9.31
CA MET A 60 1.93 1.96 8.78
C MET A 60 2.80 1.16 9.75
N LYS A 61 3.76 1.81 10.43
CA LYS A 61 4.57 1.18 11.47
C LYS A 61 3.73 0.75 12.67
N LYS A 62 2.82 1.62 13.15
CA LYS A 62 1.93 1.30 14.27
C LYS A 62 0.96 0.17 13.94
N LEU A 63 0.42 0.11 12.71
CA LEU A 63 -0.44 -0.98 12.25
C LEU A 63 0.29 -2.33 12.32
N LEU A 64 1.52 -2.40 11.81
CA LEU A 64 2.30 -3.63 11.90
C LEU A 64 2.60 -4.04 13.35
N ALA A 65 2.86 -3.07 14.24
CA ALA A 65 3.10 -3.36 15.65
C ALA A 65 1.90 -4.04 16.34
N ILE A 66 0.68 -3.80 15.84
CA ILE A 66 -0.55 -4.45 16.32
C ILE A 66 -1.00 -5.63 15.43
N ARG A 67 -0.11 -6.15 14.56
CA ARG A 67 -0.34 -7.26 13.61
C ARG A 67 -1.44 -6.98 12.58
N VAL A 68 -1.60 -5.72 12.20
CA VAL A 68 -2.46 -5.29 11.09
C VAL A 68 -1.57 -4.92 9.91
N ARG A 69 -1.72 -5.61 8.78
CA ARG A 69 -0.96 -5.31 7.57
C ARG A 69 -1.54 -4.07 6.87
N PRO A 70 -0.75 -3.03 6.56
CA PRO A 70 -1.15 -2.01 5.60
C PRO A 70 -1.51 -2.67 4.27
N TYR A 71 -2.79 -2.63 3.90
CA TYR A 71 -3.26 -3.32 2.70
C TYR A 71 -3.43 -2.33 1.55
N TYR A 72 -4.36 -1.38 1.70
CA TYR A 72 -4.60 -0.36 0.69
C TYR A 72 -4.46 1.04 1.28
N LEU A 73 -3.94 1.94 0.45
CA LEU A 73 -4.16 3.37 0.54
C LEU A 73 -5.10 3.76 -0.62
N PHE A 74 -6.35 4.04 -0.32
CA PHE A 74 -7.34 4.42 -1.33
C PHE A 74 -7.24 5.90 -1.65
N GLN A 75 -7.29 6.23 -2.95
CA GLN A 75 -7.68 7.57 -3.36
C GLN A 75 -9.11 7.86 -2.89
N ALA A 76 -9.33 9.03 -2.28
CA ALA A 76 -10.67 9.44 -1.88
C ALA A 76 -11.60 9.63 -3.10
N ASP A 77 -12.72 8.91 -3.08
CA ASP A 77 -13.73 8.94 -4.14
C ASP A 77 -14.36 10.33 -4.32
N PRO A 78 -14.78 10.68 -5.55
CA PRO A 78 -15.48 11.94 -5.85
C PRO A 78 -16.94 11.94 -5.36
N VAL A 79 -17.15 11.73 -4.05
CA VAL A 79 -18.49 11.75 -3.45
C VAL A 79 -18.86 13.17 -3.03
N LYS A 80 -20.14 13.53 -3.24
CA LYS A 80 -20.69 14.83 -2.85
C LYS A 80 -20.50 15.07 -1.35
N GLY A 81 -20.01 16.24 -0.97
CA GLY A 81 -19.84 16.67 0.43
C GLY A 81 -18.44 16.45 1.01
N ILE A 82 -17.59 15.61 0.41
CA ILE A 82 -16.24 15.31 0.90
C ILE A 82 -15.11 15.79 -0.02
N SER A 83 -15.42 16.57 -1.07
CA SER A 83 -14.42 17.03 -2.05
C SER A 83 -13.24 17.79 -1.45
N HIS A 84 -13.44 18.49 -0.32
CA HIS A 84 -12.39 19.23 0.39
C HIS A 84 -11.35 18.32 1.06
N LEU A 85 -11.70 17.05 1.31
CA LEU A 85 -10.80 16.02 1.84
C LEU A 85 -10.03 15.28 0.73
N ARG A 86 -10.29 15.58 -0.55
CA ARG A 86 -9.62 14.88 -1.65
C ARG A 86 -8.24 15.48 -1.93
N THR A 87 -7.30 14.60 -2.23
CA THR A 87 -6.00 14.92 -2.81
C THR A 87 -6.00 14.66 -4.31
N SER A 88 -4.99 15.16 -5.02
CA SER A 88 -4.73 14.73 -6.40
C SER A 88 -4.03 13.36 -6.40
N ILE A 89 -4.03 12.67 -7.54
CA ILE A 89 -3.41 11.35 -7.67
C ILE A 89 -1.89 11.43 -7.50
N GLU A 90 -1.29 12.52 -7.97
CA GLU A 90 0.14 12.81 -7.86
C GLU A 90 0.61 12.83 -6.41
N VAL A 91 -0.23 13.33 -5.49
CA VAL A 91 0.05 13.29 -4.04
C VAL A 91 0.18 11.85 -3.56
N GLY A 92 -0.75 10.97 -3.96
CA GLY A 92 -0.71 9.56 -3.56
C GLY A 92 0.52 8.83 -4.11
N ILE A 93 0.87 9.04 -5.38
CA ILE A 93 2.07 8.47 -5.99
C ILE A 93 3.35 8.94 -5.26
N HIS A 94 3.46 10.24 -4.98
CA HIS A 94 4.59 10.82 -4.25
C HIS A 94 4.72 10.26 -2.83
N LEU A 95 3.59 10.07 -2.14
CA LEU A 95 3.58 9.47 -0.80
C LEU A 95 4.06 8.01 -0.85
N ILE A 96 3.59 7.20 -1.80
CA ILE A 96 4.09 5.82 -1.96
C ILE A 96 5.58 5.78 -2.25
N GLU A 97 6.09 6.68 -3.09
CA GLU A 97 7.52 6.76 -3.36
C GLU A 97 8.33 7.01 -2.08
N LYS A 98 7.91 7.98 -1.27
CA LYS A 98 8.53 8.27 0.03
C LYS A 98 8.42 7.11 1.01
N LEU A 99 7.28 6.43 1.06
CA LEU A 99 7.09 5.28 1.95
C LEU A 99 7.99 4.12 1.54
N ARG A 100 8.11 3.82 0.23
CA ARG A 100 8.99 2.76 -0.30
C ARG A 100 10.47 3.02 -0.02
N ALA A 101 10.88 4.28 0.02
CA ALA A 101 12.25 4.66 0.36
C ALA A 101 12.60 4.44 1.84
N ASN A 102 11.61 4.53 2.74
CA ASN A 102 11.86 4.64 4.19
C ASN A 102 11.29 3.49 5.03
N LEU A 103 10.47 2.62 4.43
CA LEU A 103 9.80 1.53 5.13
C LEU A 103 10.19 0.17 4.58
N SER A 104 10.11 -0.86 5.44
CA SER A 104 10.14 -2.25 4.98
C SER A 104 8.97 -2.52 4.03
N GLY A 105 9.17 -3.38 3.02
CA GLY A 105 8.12 -3.68 2.03
C GLY A 105 6.78 -4.12 2.62
N MET A 106 6.76 -4.82 3.76
CA MET A 106 5.53 -5.24 4.45
C MET A 106 4.69 -4.08 5.00
N ALA A 107 5.29 -2.92 5.21
CA ALA A 107 4.63 -1.72 5.73
C ALA A 107 4.14 -0.78 4.63
N VAL A 108 4.48 -1.05 3.36
CA VAL A 108 4.06 -0.21 2.24
C VAL A 108 2.71 -0.75 1.72
N PRO A 109 1.61 0.01 1.81
CA PRO A 109 0.34 -0.39 1.23
C PRO A 109 0.38 -0.23 -0.30
N ASP A 110 -0.54 -0.90 -1.00
CA ASP A 110 -0.80 -0.61 -2.40
C ASP A 110 -1.66 0.67 -2.48
N TYR A 111 -1.18 1.70 -3.17
CA TYR A 111 -2.01 2.86 -3.48
C TYR A 111 -2.91 2.54 -4.66
N VAL A 112 -4.21 2.70 -4.47
CA VAL A 112 -5.22 2.28 -5.45
C VAL A 112 -6.27 3.35 -5.68
N VAL A 113 -6.75 3.42 -6.92
CA VAL A 113 -7.94 4.20 -7.29
C VAL A 113 -9.06 3.22 -7.62
N ASP A 114 -10.21 3.37 -6.98
CA ASP A 114 -11.41 2.61 -7.36
C ASP A 114 -12.11 3.38 -8.50
N VAL A 115 -12.15 2.78 -9.68
CA VAL A 115 -12.72 3.44 -10.86
C VAL A 115 -14.19 3.05 -11.05
N PRO A 116 -15.08 4.02 -11.34
CA PRO A 116 -16.49 3.73 -11.65
C PRO A 116 -16.65 2.76 -12.84
N GLY A 117 -17.72 1.97 -12.84
CA GLY A 117 -18.08 1.13 -13.99
C GLY A 117 -17.41 -0.25 -14.03
N ASN A 118 -17.17 -0.86 -12.86
CA ASN A 118 -16.57 -2.20 -12.71
C ASN A 118 -15.10 -2.34 -13.18
N GLY A 119 -14.37 -1.25 -13.38
CA GLY A 119 -12.93 -1.32 -13.68
C GLY A 119 -12.07 -1.78 -12.49
N GLY A 120 -12.66 -1.81 -11.28
CA GLY A 120 -12.01 -2.33 -10.08
C GLY A 120 -11.00 -1.37 -9.48
N LYS A 121 -10.10 -1.92 -8.66
CA LYS A 121 -9.06 -1.16 -7.94
C LYS A 121 -7.79 -1.16 -8.77
N ILE A 122 -7.46 -0.02 -9.34
CA ILE A 122 -6.26 0.14 -10.17
C ILE A 122 -5.10 0.55 -9.26
N PRO A 123 -4.06 -0.31 -9.09
CA PRO A 123 -2.88 0.06 -8.33
C PRO A 123 -2.03 1.06 -9.11
N LEU A 124 -1.55 2.07 -8.40
CA LEU A 124 -0.66 3.09 -8.93
C LEU A 124 0.67 3.01 -8.18
N LEU A 125 1.75 2.92 -8.95
CA LEU A 125 3.12 2.90 -8.45
C LEU A 125 3.88 4.10 -9.01
N PRO A 126 4.94 4.56 -8.32
CA PRO A 126 5.91 5.47 -8.93
C PRO A 126 6.52 4.85 -10.19
N GLN A 127 6.83 5.68 -11.17
CA GLN A 127 7.48 5.21 -12.39
C GLN A 127 8.94 4.86 -12.09
N TYR A 128 9.22 3.56 -12.05
CA TYR A 128 10.57 3.01 -11.87
C TYR A 128 11.17 2.50 -13.18
N LEU A 129 10.36 2.06 -14.14
CA LEU A 129 10.82 1.68 -15.47
C LEU A 129 10.95 2.93 -16.34
N VAL A 130 12.15 3.29 -16.74
CA VAL A 130 12.44 4.47 -17.57
C VAL A 130 12.39 4.10 -19.04
N GLU A 131 13.04 3.01 -19.42
CA GLU A 131 13.07 2.48 -20.78
C GLU A 131 13.04 0.96 -20.75
N LEU A 132 12.43 0.36 -21.77
CA LEU A 132 12.45 -1.08 -21.98
C LEU A 132 12.64 -1.35 -23.47
N ASN A 133 13.74 -2.02 -23.81
CA ASN A 133 14.04 -2.49 -25.16
C ASN A 133 14.40 -3.98 -25.14
N GLU A 134 14.55 -4.63 -26.30
CA GLU A 134 14.78 -6.08 -26.37
C GLU A 134 16.01 -6.57 -25.58
N LYS A 135 17.00 -5.71 -25.33
CA LYS A 135 18.27 -6.07 -24.69
C LYS A 135 18.33 -5.72 -23.21
N GLU A 136 17.68 -4.64 -22.79
CA GLU A 136 17.77 -4.14 -21.43
C GLU A 136 16.54 -3.36 -20.97
N ALA A 137 16.38 -3.30 -19.65
CA ALA A 137 15.47 -2.43 -18.94
C ALA A 137 16.27 -1.36 -18.19
N VAL A 138 15.97 -0.09 -18.44
CA VAL A 138 16.53 1.04 -17.69
C VAL A 138 15.59 1.34 -16.53
N LEU A 139 16.11 1.22 -15.32
CA LEU A 139 15.37 1.35 -14.06
C LEU A 139 15.87 2.54 -13.26
N ARG A 140 14.95 3.25 -12.60
CA ARG A 140 15.23 4.26 -11.60
C ARG A 140 14.98 3.68 -10.21
N SER A 141 15.93 3.82 -9.29
CA SER A 141 15.71 3.47 -7.89
C SER A 141 14.85 4.52 -7.17
N TYR A 142 14.41 4.23 -5.95
CA TYR A 142 13.72 5.22 -5.12
C TYR A 142 14.60 6.44 -4.77
N GLN A 143 15.93 6.33 -4.91
CA GLN A 143 16.88 7.43 -4.71
C GLN A 143 17.11 8.25 -5.99
N GLY A 144 16.53 7.84 -7.12
CA GLY A 144 16.70 8.49 -8.42
C GLY A 144 17.91 7.99 -9.22
N GLU A 145 18.68 7.04 -8.69
CA GLU A 145 19.80 6.43 -9.40
C GLU A 145 19.31 5.57 -10.57
N ILE A 146 20.05 5.57 -11.67
CA ILE A 146 19.71 4.85 -12.90
C ILE A 146 20.54 3.58 -12.99
N TYR A 147 19.87 2.47 -13.29
CA TYR A 147 20.46 1.15 -13.45
C TYR A 147 20.01 0.56 -14.78
N SER A 148 20.93 -0.02 -15.55
CA SER A 148 20.56 -0.93 -16.64
C SER A 148 20.51 -2.35 -16.11
N TYR A 149 19.43 -3.07 -16.46
CA TYR A 149 19.26 -4.48 -16.18
C TYR A 149 19.09 -5.24 -17.49
N PRO A 150 19.94 -6.23 -17.80
CA PRO A 150 19.83 -6.98 -19.06
C PRO A 150 18.50 -7.75 -19.11
N GLN A 151 17.75 -7.57 -20.19
CA GLN A 151 16.72 -8.54 -20.58
C GLN A 151 17.45 -9.84 -20.93
N LYS A 152 16.80 -10.99 -20.68
CA LYS A 152 17.43 -12.32 -20.81
C LYS A 152 18.33 -12.37 -22.05
N PRO A 153 19.60 -12.80 -21.96
CA PRO A 153 20.33 -13.18 -23.16
C PRO A 153 19.50 -14.26 -23.84
N ASP A 154 19.34 -14.19 -25.17
CA ASP A 154 18.61 -15.17 -25.95
C ASP A 154 18.90 -16.58 -25.42
N LEU A 155 17.90 -17.19 -24.80
CA LEU A 155 17.94 -18.61 -24.45
C LEU A 155 17.81 -19.37 -25.76
N HIS A 156 18.88 -19.38 -26.57
CA HIS A 156 19.07 -20.45 -27.53
C HIS A 156 19.51 -21.68 -26.75
N PRO A 157 18.71 -22.76 -26.68
CA PRO A 157 19.26 -24.05 -26.34
C PRO A 157 20.13 -24.45 -27.53
N SER A 158 21.45 -24.34 -27.40
CA SER A 158 22.34 -25.16 -28.20
C SER A 158 22.12 -26.61 -27.78
N ALA A 159 21.11 -27.23 -28.38
CA ALA A 159 21.13 -28.64 -28.66
C ALA A 159 22.29 -28.86 -29.62
N HIS A 160 23.39 -29.44 -29.12
CA HIS A 160 24.25 -30.41 -29.80
C HIS A 160 25.10 -31.12 -28.75
#